data_AF-J3NUE6-F1
#
_entry.id   AF-J3NUE6-F1
#
_cell.length_a   1.000
_cell.length_b   1.000
_cell.length_c   1.000
_cell.angle_alpha   90.00
_cell.angle_beta   90.00
_cell.angle_gamma   90.00
#
_symmetry.space_group_name_H-M   'P 1'
#
loop_
_entity.id
_entity.type
_entity.pdbx_description
1 polymer ?
#
loop_
_entity_poly.entity_id
_entity_poly.type
_entity_poly.pdbx_seq_one_letter_code
_entity_poly.pdbx_strand_id
1 'polypeptide(L)'
;MSQQQQGSGELPSSSAVSQQQQEQQDIVVALPLPGGKTITCESALLKQMDILKELQEVAENKSLYEMLWNERQAIEAIVRQHAGANCDPKAEYTCTISPTDEWIQGGFNVCIPVCFGTADGQHQKQLLFRCPLPYKFPEAQYPGTIDEKVGMEVGAYVWIQENCPDIRIPHLYGFGFSDGRQPRIGSFQFHDDGTISLTNRPLESTIARLENEGAPRTMPQNATYQATEAYVSDMLTFHDRSFLNHPNARPFILQHTDLHGGNVFVDDEWNVTCIIDLEWLCALPAESIKLPVWFICRGIDQLVGEDLVRFRLIKDDFTSALEKEEQAAAACLPLSRILRESWESGATWFWFSVYSLNAAVYVVQDHIVPKFTKETTKFKEVMHQFWGPGVAEVIQAKLADKEAYDEEIRKLFGKPARPESAEEGPAPAEKVSAPTEGPAPAEEGSVPTEGPAPAEEGPALTEGPAPAGMPRSD
;
A
#
# COMPACT_ATOMS: atom_id res chain seq x y z
N MET A 1 68.65 50.31 -18.16
CA MET A 1 69.54 49.69 -19.17
C MET A 1 70.78 49.18 -18.45
N SER A 2 71.27 48.01 -18.88
CA SER A 2 72.56 47.37 -18.53
C SER A 2 72.54 46.22 -17.49
N GLN A 3 72.26 45.02 -18.03
CA GLN A 3 73.01 43.75 -17.96
C GLN A 3 73.38 43.04 -16.63
N GLN A 4 72.84 41.80 -16.55
CA GLN A 4 73.45 40.48 -16.21
C GLN A 4 74.57 40.35 -15.16
N GLN A 5 74.38 39.38 -14.26
CA GLN A 5 75.41 38.36 -13.95
C GLN A 5 74.78 37.07 -13.36
N GLN A 6 75.27 35.93 -13.84
CA GLN A 6 75.04 34.56 -13.33
C GLN A 6 76.03 34.25 -12.18
N GLY A 7 75.71 33.26 -11.33
CA GLY A 7 76.73 32.57 -10.51
C GLY A 7 76.18 31.75 -9.34
N SER A 8 76.30 30.43 -9.46
CA SER A 8 75.98 29.33 -8.53
C SER A 8 76.94 29.17 -7.33
N GLY A 9 76.49 28.57 -6.21
CA GLY A 9 77.38 27.91 -5.24
C GLY A 9 76.83 27.67 -3.81
N GLU A 10 76.41 26.42 -3.56
CA GLU A 10 76.54 25.56 -2.35
C GLU A 10 75.87 25.84 -0.97
N LEU A 11 75.31 24.73 -0.43
CA LEU A 11 74.69 24.39 0.88
C LEU A 11 75.74 24.14 2.00
N PRO A 12 75.43 23.70 3.27
CA PRO A 12 74.21 23.72 4.12
C PRO A 12 74.48 24.07 5.64
N SER A 13 73.45 24.15 6.49
CA SER A 13 73.49 23.64 7.90
C SER A 13 72.06 23.41 8.43
N SER A 14 71.64 22.16 8.68
CA SER A 14 71.70 21.45 9.97
C SER A 14 70.83 22.03 11.09
N SER A 15 69.50 21.89 11.01
CA SER A 15 68.61 21.86 12.18
C SER A 15 67.18 21.43 11.82
N ALA A 16 66.99 20.23 11.26
CA ALA A 16 65.64 19.63 11.15
C ALA A 16 65.71 18.12 10.92
N VAL A 17 66.49 17.41 11.74
CA VAL A 17 66.29 15.97 11.92
C VAL A 17 65.58 15.81 13.25
N SER A 18 64.45 15.10 13.22
CA SER A 18 63.64 14.59 14.37
C SER A 18 62.29 15.25 14.57
N GLN A 19 61.37 15.18 13.58
CA GLN A 19 59.93 14.93 13.82
C GLN A 19 59.34 14.16 12.64
N GLN A 20 59.78 12.91 12.46
CA GLN A 20 58.90 11.87 11.92
C GLN A 20 58.24 11.22 13.15
N GLN A 21 56.93 11.36 13.30
CA GLN A 21 56.06 10.32 13.85
C GLN A 21 54.56 10.69 13.68
N GLN A 22 53.91 9.90 12.82
CA GLN A 22 52.47 9.56 12.77
C GLN A 22 51.47 10.62 12.28
N GLU A 23 51.43 10.83 10.96
CA GLU A 23 50.14 10.97 10.28
C GLU A 23 49.54 9.56 10.10
N GLN A 24 48.62 9.17 10.98
CA GLN A 24 47.66 8.11 10.68
C GLN A 24 46.77 8.63 9.56
N GLN A 25 46.97 8.15 8.33
CA GLN A 25 45.95 8.25 7.29
C GLN A 25 44.74 7.46 7.80
N ASP A 26 43.69 8.16 8.24
CA ASP A 26 42.39 7.57 8.51
C ASP A 26 41.89 6.92 7.21
N ILE A 27 42.08 5.61 7.08
CA ILE A 27 41.51 4.83 5.99
C ILE A 27 39.99 4.91 6.19
N VAL A 28 39.32 5.61 5.29
CA VAL A 28 37.85 5.63 5.26
C VAL A 28 37.37 4.22 4.93
N VAL A 29 36.94 3.50 5.95
CA VAL A 29 36.37 2.15 5.81
C VAL A 29 35.02 2.28 5.11
N ALA A 30 34.90 1.67 3.93
CA ALA A 30 33.65 1.53 3.20
C ALA A 30 33.29 0.05 3.09
N LEU A 31 32.08 -0.32 3.53
CA LEU A 31 31.60 -1.70 3.49
C LEU A 31 30.77 -1.95 2.22
N PRO A 32 30.84 -3.16 1.64
CA PRO A 32 30.10 -3.49 0.44
C PRO A 32 28.61 -3.64 0.73
N LEU A 33 27.77 -3.16 -0.20
CA LEU A 33 26.34 -3.36 -0.25
C LEU A 33 25.97 -4.21 -1.49
N PRO A 34 24.74 -4.75 -1.54
CA PRO A 34 24.26 -5.47 -2.72
C PRO A 34 24.42 -4.66 -4.02
N GLY A 35 24.72 -5.35 -5.12
CA GLY A 35 24.93 -4.72 -6.43
C GLY A 35 26.28 -3.98 -6.58
N GLY A 36 27.28 -4.29 -5.76
CA GLY A 36 28.64 -3.76 -5.90
C GLY A 36 28.82 -2.32 -5.38
N LYS A 37 27.82 -1.78 -4.68
CA LYS A 37 27.90 -0.46 -4.03
C LYS A 37 28.72 -0.54 -2.75
N THR A 38 29.13 0.61 -2.22
CA THR A 38 29.74 0.71 -0.89
C THR A 38 29.09 1.82 -0.08
N ILE A 39 29.18 1.74 1.25
CA ILE A 39 28.66 2.75 2.18
C ILE A 39 29.67 3.05 3.28
N THR A 40 29.72 4.31 3.73
CA THR A 40 30.54 4.77 4.86
C THR A 40 29.72 4.82 6.15
N CYS A 41 30.39 4.84 7.30
CA CYS A 41 29.72 4.89 8.61
C CYS A 41 28.78 6.11 8.77
N GLU A 42 29.22 7.30 8.37
CA GLU A 42 28.42 8.54 8.46
C GLU A 42 27.14 8.43 7.65
N SER A 43 27.24 7.90 6.42
CA SER A 43 26.09 7.71 5.55
C SER A 43 25.14 6.64 6.10
N ALA A 44 25.68 5.58 6.72
CA ALA A 44 24.89 4.51 7.31
C ALA A 44 24.05 5.02 8.51
N LEU A 45 24.61 5.88 9.37
CA LEU A 45 23.92 6.43 10.54
C LEU A 45 22.79 7.41 10.20
N LEU A 46 22.83 8.04 9.02
CA LEU A 46 21.82 9.00 8.57
C LEU A 46 20.71 8.38 7.72
N LYS A 47 20.91 7.16 7.20
CA LYS A 47 19.91 6.51 6.37
C LYS A 47 18.75 6.01 7.23
N GLN A 48 17.52 6.28 6.79
CA GLN A 48 16.30 5.74 7.37
C GLN A 48 16.02 4.29 6.93
N MET A 49 17.07 3.51 6.69
CA MET A 49 17.01 2.13 6.21
C MET A 49 17.84 1.22 7.10
N ASP A 50 17.50 -0.05 7.15
CA ASP A 50 18.23 -1.06 7.92
C ASP A 50 19.50 -1.50 7.17
N ILE A 51 20.62 -0.85 7.48
CA ILE A 51 21.93 -1.08 6.86
C ILE A 51 22.54 -2.40 7.34
N LEU A 52 22.29 -2.80 8.59
CA LEU A 52 22.76 -4.09 9.10
C LEU A 52 22.19 -5.23 8.25
N LYS A 53 20.89 -5.15 7.93
CA LYS A 53 20.25 -6.10 7.03
C LYS A 53 20.89 -6.08 5.64
N GLU A 54 21.08 -4.93 5.02
CA GLU A 54 21.72 -4.86 3.68
C GLU A 54 23.14 -5.45 3.66
N LEU A 55 23.92 -5.28 4.74
CA LEU A 55 25.26 -5.85 4.86
C LEU A 55 25.21 -7.39 4.97
N GLN A 56 24.25 -7.94 5.72
CA GLN A 56 24.05 -9.38 5.83
C GLN A 56 23.68 -10.02 4.47
N GLU A 57 22.82 -9.35 3.70
CA GLU A 57 22.36 -9.82 2.39
C GLU A 57 23.50 -10.05 1.39
N VAL A 58 24.67 -9.41 1.56
CA VAL A 58 25.83 -9.62 0.68
C VAL A 58 26.32 -11.07 0.74
N ALA A 59 26.39 -11.66 1.94
CA ALA A 59 26.83 -13.05 2.12
C ALA A 59 25.77 -14.04 1.60
N GLU A 60 24.49 -13.77 1.86
CA GLU A 60 23.37 -14.60 1.41
C GLU A 60 23.25 -14.61 -0.12
N ASN A 61 23.48 -13.45 -0.75
CA ASN A 61 23.55 -13.32 -2.20
C ASN A 61 24.66 -14.20 -2.80
N LYS A 62 25.86 -14.16 -2.22
CA LYS A 62 26.98 -15.00 -2.67
C LYS A 62 26.64 -16.48 -2.58
N SER A 63 26.07 -16.92 -1.45
CA SER A 63 25.66 -18.31 -1.26
C SER A 63 24.57 -18.74 -2.25
N LEU A 64 23.62 -17.86 -2.57
CA LEU A 64 22.57 -18.13 -3.55
C LEU A 64 23.14 -18.33 -4.95
N TYR A 65 24.07 -17.48 -5.39
CA TYR A 65 24.72 -17.58 -6.69
C TYR A 65 25.50 -18.89 -6.83
N GLU A 66 26.26 -19.28 -5.80
CA GLU A 66 26.99 -20.55 -5.77
C GLU A 66 26.02 -21.75 -5.89
N MET A 67 24.89 -21.72 -5.16
CA MET A 67 23.87 -22.76 -5.25
C MET A 67 23.26 -22.86 -6.65
N LEU A 68 22.79 -21.74 -7.22
CA LEU A 68 22.16 -21.71 -8.54
C LEU A 68 23.13 -22.19 -9.64
N TRP A 69 24.42 -21.86 -9.52
CA TRP A 69 25.43 -22.34 -10.45
C TRP A 69 25.68 -23.85 -10.34
N ASN A 70 25.66 -24.40 -9.12
CA ASN A 70 25.78 -25.83 -8.91
C ASN A 70 24.57 -26.59 -9.47
N GLU A 71 23.37 -26.01 -9.37
CA GLU A 71 22.09 -26.57 -9.87
C GLU A 71 21.79 -26.21 -11.34
N ARG A 72 22.74 -25.64 -12.09
CA ARG A 72 22.51 -25.18 -13.47
C ARG A 72 21.92 -26.25 -14.41
N GLN A 73 22.26 -27.52 -14.21
CA GLN A 73 21.71 -28.63 -15.01
C GLN A 73 20.20 -28.83 -14.79
N ALA A 74 19.71 -28.58 -13.56
CA ALA A 74 18.29 -28.58 -13.25
C ALA A 74 17.58 -27.40 -13.92
N ILE A 75 18.20 -26.21 -13.91
CA ILE A 75 17.70 -25.03 -14.61
C ILE A 75 17.58 -25.32 -16.11
N GLU A 76 18.60 -25.91 -16.74
CA GLU A 76 18.54 -26.32 -18.15
C GLU A 76 17.41 -27.32 -18.42
N ALA A 77 17.17 -28.28 -17.53
CA ALA A 77 16.10 -29.25 -17.69
C ALA A 77 14.71 -28.59 -17.63
N ILE A 78 14.49 -27.68 -16.68
CA ILE A 78 13.25 -26.91 -16.55
C ILE A 78 13.02 -26.06 -17.79
N VAL A 79 14.04 -25.33 -18.26
CA VAL A 79 13.94 -24.51 -19.48
C VAL A 79 13.63 -25.37 -20.70
N ARG A 80 14.30 -26.52 -20.86
CA ARG A 80 14.02 -27.46 -21.95
C ARG A 80 12.57 -27.95 -21.92
N GLN A 81 12.03 -28.26 -20.75
CA GLN A 81 10.65 -28.71 -20.60
C GLN A 81 9.64 -27.63 -21.04
N HIS A 82 9.81 -26.39 -20.57
CA HIS A 82 8.86 -25.31 -20.88
C HIS A 82 9.03 -24.74 -22.29
N ALA A 83 10.26 -24.44 -22.71
CA ALA A 83 10.52 -23.88 -24.04
C ALA A 83 10.38 -24.92 -25.16
N GLY A 84 10.63 -26.20 -24.86
CA GLY A 84 10.53 -27.33 -25.78
C GLY A 84 9.11 -27.85 -26.02
N ALA A 85 8.12 -27.47 -25.19
CA ALA A 85 6.74 -27.96 -25.30
C ALA A 85 6.09 -27.69 -26.68
N ASN A 86 6.54 -26.64 -27.39
CA ASN A 86 6.06 -26.26 -28.71
C ASN A 86 7.09 -26.49 -29.83
N CYS A 87 8.10 -27.33 -29.58
CA CYS A 87 9.19 -27.62 -30.52
C CYS A 87 8.96 -28.92 -31.32
N ASP A 88 9.68 -29.11 -32.44
CA ASP A 88 9.56 -30.32 -33.27
C ASP A 88 10.13 -31.53 -32.53
N PRO A 89 9.32 -32.57 -32.23
CA PRO A 89 9.80 -33.75 -31.50
C PRO A 89 10.89 -34.55 -32.23
N LYS A 90 11.16 -34.27 -33.52
CA LYS A 90 12.22 -34.94 -34.30
C LYS A 90 13.56 -34.21 -34.27
N ALA A 91 13.61 -32.97 -33.80
CA ALA A 91 14.83 -32.18 -33.73
C ALA A 91 15.51 -32.35 -32.36
N GLU A 92 16.84 -32.30 -32.34
CA GLU A 92 17.63 -32.30 -31.11
C GLU A 92 17.84 -30.86 -30.63
N TYR A 93 17.61 -30.61 -29.33
CA TYR A 93 17.70 -29.28 -28.73
C TYR A 93 18.76 -29.21 -27.64
N THR A 94 19.48 -28.09 -27.60
CA THR A 94 20.49 -27.76 -26.59
C THR A 94 20.01 -26.60 -25.72
N CYS A 95 20.45 -26.58 -24.46
CA CYS A 95 20.17 -25.51 -23.51
C CYS A 95 21.44 -25.26 -22.70
N THR A 96 21.90 -24.01 -22.66
CA THR A 96 23.14 -23.63 -21.96
C THR A 96 22.92 -22.38 -21.12
N ILE A 97 23.33 -22.43 -19.86
CA ILE A 97 23.29 -21.31 -18.91
C ILE A 97 24.53 -20.42 -19.10
N SER A 98 24.36 -19.10 -19.16
CA SER A 98 25.48 -18.14 -19.20
C SER A 98 26.31 -18.16 -17.92
N PRO A 99 27.62 -17.83 -18.00
CA PRO A 99 28.49 -17.62 -16.84
C PRO A 99 27.92 -16.63 -15.80
N THR A 100 28.29 -16.78 -14.53
CA THR A 100 27.72 -16.00 -13.41
C THR A 100 28.00 -14.50 -13.47
N ASP A 101 29.07 -14.07 -14.13
CA ASP A 101 29.41 -12.67 -14.34
C ASP A 101 28.51 -11.97 -15.36
N GLU A 102 27.77 -12.74 -16.17
CA GLU A 102 26.72 -12.22 -17.07
C GLU A 102 25.34 -12.15 -16.41
N TRP A 103 25.18 -12.64 -15.17
CA TRP A 103 23.88 -12.65 -14.49
C TRP A 103 23.47 -11.25 -14.06
N ILE A 104 22.19 -10.93 -14.24
CA ILE A 104 21.66 -9.60 -13.98
C ILE A 104 21.02 -9.59 -12.60
N GLN A 105 21.65 -8.92 -11.65
CA GLN A 105 21.11 -8.75 -10.30
C GLN A 105 20.14 -7.56 -10.24
N GLY A 106 18.87 -7.83 -9.92
CA GLY A 106 17.88 -6.83 -9.56
C GLY A 106 17.71 -6.68 -8.04
N GLY A 107 16.75 -5.84 -7.62
CA GLY A 107 16.46 -5.63 -6.20
C GLY A 107 15.79 -6.82 -5.50
N PHE A 108 15.02 -7.60 -6.24
CA PHE A 108 14.22 -8.73 -5.72
C PHE A 108 14.38 -10.02 -6.52
N ASN A 109 15.10 -9.98 -7.64
CA ASN A 109 15.28 -11.14 -8.51
C ASN A 109 16.70 -11.13 -9.08
N VAL A 110 17.21 -12.32 -9.38
CA VAL A 110 18.32 -12.52 -10.30
C VAL A 110 17.78 -13.04 -11.63
N CYS A 111 18.27 -12.49 -12.74
CA CYS A 111 17.99 -13.01 -14.07
C CYS A 111 19.24 -13.73 -14.60
N ILE A 112 19.05 -14.99 -14.96
CA ILE A 112 20.06 -15.90 -15.49
C ILE A 112 19.83 -16.00 -17.00
N PRO A 113 20.73 -15.48 -17.84
CA PRO A 113 20.62 -15.64 -19.29
C PRO A 113 20.78 -17.12 -19.69
N VAL A 114 19.92 -17.57 -20.60
CA VAL A 114 19.87 -18.95 -21.10
C VAL A 114 19.77 -18.94 -22.61
N CYS A 115 20.66 -19.67 -23.27
CA CYS A 115 20.53 -19.95 -24.70
C CYS A 115 19.85 -21.30 -24.90
N PHE A 116 18.76 -21.33 -25.66
CA PHE A 116 18.01 -22.54 -26.00
C PHE A 116 17.81 -22.63 -27.51
N GLY A 117 18.12 -23.76 -28.14
CA GLY A 117 18.02 -23.88 -29.59
C GLY A 117 18.26 -25.28 -30.13
N THR A 118 18.21 -25.43 -31.45
CA THR A 118 18.53 -26.70 -32.12
C THR A 118 20.03 -27.00 -32.03
N ALA A 119 20.37 -28.29 -31.95
CA ALA A 119 21.76 -28.75 -31.83
C ALA A 119 22.62 -28.39 -33.06
N ASP A 120 21.99 -28.21 -34.22
CA ASP A 120 22.63 -27.73 -35.45
C ASP A 120 22.91 -26.21 -35.47
N GLY A 121 22.45 -25.48 -34.45
CA GLY A 121 22.63 -24.03 -34.30
C GLY A 121 21.76 -23.17 -35.22
N GLN A 122 20.87 -23.75 -36.02
CA GLN A 122 20.06 -22.98 -36.99
C GLN A 122 18.95 -22.15 -36.33
N HIS A 123 18.43 -22.59 -35.18
CA HIS A 123 17.37 -21.89 -34.46
C HIS A 123 17.78 -21.72 -33.00
N GLN A 124 18.19 -20.51 -32.61
CA GLN A 124 18.50 -20.17 -31.22
C GLN A 124 17.56 -19.08 -30.69
N LYS A 125 17.18 -19.24 -29.42
CA LYS A 125 16.41 -18.28 -28.64
C LYS A 125 17.23 -17.91 -27.41
N GLN A 126 17.28 -16.62 -27.11
CA GLN A 126 17.78 -16.10 -25.85
C GLN A 126 16.62 -15.96 -24.87
N LEU A 127 16.73 -16.63 -23.74
CA LEU A 127 15.74 -16.68 -22.67
C LEU A 127 16.35 -16.10 -21.39
N LEU A 128 15.48 -15.68 -20.48
CA LEU A 128 15.88 -15.28 -19.13
C LEU A 128 15.18 -16.20 -18.13
N PHE A 129 15.96 -16.95 -17.35
CA PHE A 129 15.46 -17.68 -16.20
C PHE A 129 15.54 -16.75 -14.99
N ARG A 130 14.39 -16.40 -14.41
CA ARG A 130 14.30 -15.35 -13.39
C ARG A 130 13.90 -15.96 -12.05
N CYS A 131 14.79 -15.83 -11.07
CA CYS A 131 14.59 -16.35 -9.72
C CYS A 131 14.40 -15.20 -8.72
N PRO A 132 13.40 -15.24 -7.84
CA PRO A 132 13.35 -14.36 -6.68
C PRO A 132 14.59 -14.54 -5.79
N LEU A 133 14.99 -13.47 -5.10
CA LEU A 133 16.07 -13.50 -4.10
C LEU A 133 15.47 -13.87 -2.73
N PRO A 134 15.64 -15.10 -2.20
CA PRO A 134 14.88 -15.56 -1.02
C PRO A 134 15.08 -14.69 0.22
N TYR A 135 16.30 -14.17 0.43
CA TYR A 135 16.64 -13.30 1.54
C TYR A 135 15.96 -11.91 1.51
N LYS A 136 15.40 -11.51 0.35
CA LYS A 136 14.60 -10.28 0.22
C LYS A 136 13.15 -10.47 0.66
N PHE A 137 12.75 -11.69 0.99
CA PHE A 137 11.41 -12.03 1.43
C PHE A 137 11.44 -12.58 2.85
N PRO A 138 10.41 -12.31 3.65
CA PRO A 138 10.29 -12.85 5.01
C PRO A 138 9.90 -14.34 5.00
N GLU A 139 10.46 -15.16 4.10
CA GLU A 139 10.06 -16.55 3.87
C GLU A 139 10.19 -17.42 5.13
N ALA A 140 11.20 -17.16 5.98
CA ALA A 140 11.39 -17.85 7.25
C ALA A 140 10.30 -17.54 8.28
N GLN A 141 9.69 -16.35 8.19
CA GLN A 141 8.62 -15.91 9.09
C GLN A 141 7.23 -16.23 8.51
N TYR A 142 7.09 -16.09 7.20
CA TYR A 142 5.86 -16.28 6.43
C TYR A 142 6.17 -17.15 5.19
N PRO A 143 6.19 -18.48 5.35
CA PRO A 143 6.41 -19.40 4.23
C PRO A 143 5.36 -19.19 3.13
N GLY A 144 5.80 -19.20 1.87
CA GLY A 144 4.97 -18.97 0.68
C GLY A 144 5.06 -17.55 0.10
N THR A 145 5.75 -16.61 0.75
CA THR A 145 5.84 -15.21 0.29
C THR A 145 6.53 -15.09 -1.07
N ILE A 146 7.56 -15.90 -1.32
CA ILE A 146 8.23 -15.97 -2.63
C ILE A 146 7.24 -16.38 -3.73
N ASP A 147 6.40 -17.35 -3.40
CA ASP A 147 5.43 -18.00 -4.27
C ASP A 147 4.24 -17.08 -4.59
N GLU A 148 3.81 -16.26 -3.63
CA GLU A 148 2.84 -15.18 -3.82
C GLU A 148 3.35 -14.14 -4.82
N LYS A 149 4.60 -13.67 -4.65
CA LYS A 149 5.21 -12.73 -5.59
C LYS A 149 5.26 -13.31 -7.01
N VAL A 150 5.74 -14.55 -7.16
CA VAL A 150 5.83 -15.19 -8.47
C VAL A 150 4.44 -15.29 -9.10
N GLY A 151 3.42 -15.64 -8.33
CA GLY A 151 2.04 -15.74 -8.80
C GLY A 151 1.51 -14.42 -9.35
N MET A 152 1.73 -13.31 -8.64
CA MET A 152 1.30 -11.98 -9.10
C MET A 152 1.97 -11.58 -10.42
N GLU A 153 3.26 -11.84 -10.55
CA GLU A 153 4.02 -11.49 -11.75
C GLU A 153 3.60 -12.34 -12.96
N VAL A 154 3.42 -13.65 -12.76
CA VAL A 154 2.90 -14.57 -13.78
C VAL A 154 1.53 -14.13 -14.27
N GLY A 155 0.60 -13.82 -13.35
CA GLY A 155 -0.74 -13.34 -13.69
C GLY A 155 -0.69 -12.07 -14.56
N ALA A 156 0.19 -11.12 -14.23
CA ALA A 156 0.38 -9.90 -15.01
C ALA A 156 0.91 -10.19 -16.44
N TYR A 157 1.91 -11.08 -16.58
CA TYR A 157 2.41 -11.48 -17.91
C TYR A 157 1.30 -12.09 -18.78
N VAL A 158 0.53 -13.04 -18.24
CA VAL A 158 -0.57 -13.70 -18.97
C VAL A 158 -1.60 -12.67 -19.41
N TRP A 159 -2.07 -11.83 -18.50
CA TRP A 159 -3.09 -10.83 -18.80
C TRP A 159 -2.65 -9.84 -19.89
N ILE A 160 -1.42 -9.31 -19.79
CA ILE A 160 -0.89 -8.36 -20.79
C ILE A 160 -0.72 -9.03 -22.15
N GLN A 161 -0.21 -10.27 -22.20
CA GLN A 161 -0.06 -11.01 -23.46
C GLN A 161 -1.39 -11.28 -24.15
N GLU A 162 -2.45 -11.55 -23.39
CA GLU A 162 -3.78 -11.85 -23.94
C GLU A 162 -4.57 -10.59 -24.33
N ASN A 163 -4.45 -9.52 -23.55
CA ASN A 163 -5.35 -8.36 -23.64
C ASN A 163 -4.68 -7.09 -24.19
N CYS A 164 -3.35 -7.04 -24.23
CA CYS A 164 -2.60 -5.84 -24.62
C CYS A 164 -1.47 -6.19 -25.62
N PRO A 165 -1.80 -6.75 -26.81
CA PRO A 165 -0.80 -7.28 -27.76
C PRO A 165 0.17 -6.22 -28.31
N ASP A 166 -0.22 -4.94 -28.25
CA ASP A 166 0.62 -3.81 -28.69
C ASP A 166 1.71 -3.44 -27.66
N ILE A 167 1.57 -3.88 -26.41
CA ILE A 167 2.57 -3.64 -25.36
C ILE A 167 3.69 -4.66 -25.51
N ARG A 168 4.88 -4.18 -25.88
CA ARG A 168 6.07 -5.03 -26.02
C ARG A 168 6.63 -5.44 -24.65
N ILE A 169 6.24 -6.63 -24.19
CA ILE A 169 6.82 -7.31 -23.02
C ILE A 169 7.56 -8.58 -23.44
N PRO A 170 8.51 -9.09 -22.62
CA PRO A 170 9.07 -10.43 -22.82
C PRO A 170 7.96 -11.50 -22.83
N HIS A 171 8.12 -12.53 -23.66
CA HIS A 171 7.15 -13.63 -23.69
C HIS A 171 7.39 -14.60 -22.52
N LEU A 172 6.34 -14.90 -21.75
CA LEU A 172 6.35 -15.91 -20.70
C LEU A 172 6.28 -17.32 -21.30
N TYR A 173 7.33 -18.12 -21.11
CA TYR A 173 7.40 -19.50 -21.60
C TYR A 173 6.96 -20.54 -20.57
N GLY A 174 7.11 -20.23 -19.30
CA GLY A 174 6.82 -21.15 -18.19
C GLY A 174 7.06 -20.48 -16.85
N PHE A 175 6.51 -21.10 -15.81
CA PHE A 175 6.67 -20.67 -14.41
C PHE A 175 6.61 -21.90 -13.50
N GLY A 176 7.13 -21.76 -12.29
CA GLY A 176 7.12 -22.80 -11.28
C GLY A 176 6.93 -22.21 -9.88
N PHE A 177 6.29 -22.97 -9.02
CA PHE A 177 6.04 -22.66 -7.61
C PHE A 177 6.81 -23.64 -6.72
N SER A 178 7.18 -23.21 -5.53
CA SER A 178 8.02 -23.99 -4.60
C SER A 178 7.30 -25.18 -3.95
N ASP A 179 5.97 -25.19 -3.96
CA ASP A 179 5.13 -26.16 -3.24
C ASP A 179 4.44 -27.21 -4.14
N GLY A 180 4.57 -27.12 -5.47
CA GLY A 180 3.95 -28.07 -6.40
C GLY A 180 2.41 -28.08 -6.39
N ARG A 181 1.77 -26.90 -6.29
CA ARG A 181 0.31 -26.74 -6.11
C ARG A 181 -0.57 -27.66 -6.96
N GLN A 182 -1.64 -28.12 -6.32
CA GLN A 182 -2.73 -28.88 -6.93
C GLN A 182 -3.46 -28.05 -8.00
N PRO A 183 -3.97 -28.68 -9.08
CA PRO A 183 -4.56 -27.97 -10.22
C PRO A 183 -5.89 -27.26 -9.90
N ARG A 184 -6.46 -27.48 -8.72
CA ARG A 184 -7.77 -26.96 -8.31
C ARG A 184 -7.81 -26.70 -6.80
N ILE A 185 -8.70 -25.80 -6.38
CA ILE A 185 -9.05 -25.55 -4.97
C ILE A 185 -10.23 -26.45 -4.61
N GLY A 186 -10.07 -27.29 -3.58
CA GLY A 186 -11.05 -28.28 -3.17
C GLY A 186 -10.64 -29.04 -1.91
N SER A 187 -11.48 -29.97 -1.47
CA SER A 187 -11.17 -30.94 -0.43
C SER A 187 -11.10 -32.36 -1.01
N PHE A 188 -10.23 -33.18 -0.43
CA PHE A 188 -10.11 -34.57 -0.84
C PHE A 188 -11.32 -35.38 -0.40
N GLN A 189 -11.74 -36.30 -1.27
CA GLN A 189 -12.76 -37.30 -1.03
C GLN A 189 -12.11 -38.67 -1.04
N PHE A 190 -12.42 -39.47 -0.03
CA PHE A 190 -12.08 -40.88 0.02
C PHE A 190 -13.22 -41.70 -0.60
N HIS A 191 -12.87 -42.69 -1.42
CA HIS A 191 -13.83 -43.58 -2.08
C HIS A 191 -13.80 -44.98 -1.47
N ASP A 192 -14.89 -45.73 -1.62
CA ASP A 192 -15.02 -47.08 -1.09
C ASP A 192 -14.03 -48.08 -1.73
N ASP A 193 -13.48 -47.76 -2.90
CA ASP A 193 -12.44 -48.53 -3.59
C ASP A 193 -11.01 -48.24 -3.10
N GLY A 194 -10.87 -47.37 -2.09
CA GLY A 194 -9.59 -46.97 -1.50
C GLY A 194 -8.85 -45.88 -2.27
N THR A 195 -9.44 -45.32 -3.33
CA THR A 195 -8.86 -44.19 -4.05
C THR A 195 -9.19 -42.86 -3.39
N ILE A 196 -8.37 -41.84 -3.67
CA ILE A 196 -8.53 -40.47 -3.17
C ILE A 196 -8.61 -39.53 -4.38
N SER A 197 -9.60 -38.63 -4.40
CA SER A 197 -9.70 -37.60 -5.44
C SER A 197 -10.00 -36.22 -4.88
N LEU A 198 -9.52 -35.18 -5.57
CA LEU A 198 -9.83 -33.78 -5.27
C LEU A 198 -11.14 -33.35 -5.96
N THR A 199 -12.28 -33.72 -5.39
CA THR A 199 -13.61 -33.55 -6.00
C THR A 199 -14.63 -32.85 -5.11
N ASN A 200 -14.33 -32.63 -3.83
CA ASN A 200 -15.24 -32.03 -2.87
C ASN A 200 -14.96 -30.52 -2.76
N ARG A 201 -15.96 -29.73 -2.37
CA ARG A 201 -15.80 -28.30 -2.13
C ARG A 201 -14.75 -28.03 -1.07
N PRO A 202 -14.08 -26.87 -1.11
CA PRO A 202 -13.33 -26.38 0.03
C PRO A 202 -14.24 -26.37 1.27
N LEU A 203 -13.81 -27.02 2.34
CA LEU A 203 -14.55 -27.07 3.59
C LEU A 203 -13.64 -26.59 4.74
N GLU A 204 -13.71 -25.30 5.01
CA GLU A 204 -13.03 -24.70 6.16
C GLU A 204 -13.84 -24.89 7.44
N SER A 205 -13.16 -24.88 8.59
CA SER A 205 -13.80 -24.96 9.91
C SER A 205 -14.81 -23.83 10.15
N THR A 206 -14.54 -22.64 9.61
CA THR A 206 -15.45 -21.49 9.67
C THR A 206 -16.74 -21.75 8.88
N ILE A 207 -16.65 -22.30 7.67
CA ILE A 207 -17.82 -22.65 6.85
C ILE A 207 -18.67 -23.69 7.57
N ALA A 208 -18.04 -24.74 8.11
CA ALA A 208 -18.73 -25.78 8.86
C ALA A 208 -19.45 -25.23 10.10
N ARG A 209 -18.81 -24.31 10.83
CA ARG A 209 -19.40 -23.65 12.00
C ARG A 209 -20.58 -22.77 11.63
N LEU A 210 -20.44 -21.91 10.63
CA LEU A 210 -21.50 -20.98 10.20
C LEU A 210 -22.71 -21.73 9.62
N GLU A 211 -22.49 -22.79 8.82
CA GLU A 211 -23.59 -23.66 8.37
C GLU A 211 -24.30 -24.33 9.55
N ASN A 212 -23.56 -24.76 10.58
CA ASN A 212 -24.14 -25.32 11.81
C ASN A 212 -24.91 -24.29 12.64
N GLU A 213 -24.52 -23.02 12.58
CA GLU A 213 -25.24 -21.87 13.16
C GLU A 213 -26.45 -21.43 12.31
N GLY A 214 -26.70 -22.10 11.18
CA GLY A 214 -27.89 -21.91 10.35
C GLY A 214 -27.65 -21.15 9.05
N ALA A 215 -26.42 -20.75 8.74
CA ALA A 215 -26.10 -20.09 7.47
C ALA A 215 -26.47 -20.99 6.26
N PRO A 216 -27.12 -20.44 5.23
CA PRO A 216 -27.52 -21.22 4.07
C PRO A 216 -26.29 -21.63 3.25
N ARG A 217 -26.21 -22.91 2.88
CA ARG A 217 -25.16 -23.41 2.00
C ARG A 217 -25.23 -22.75 0.62
N THR A 218 -24.12 -22.14 0.19
CA THR A 218 -23.98 -21.51 -1.13
C THR A 218 -23.14 -22.35 -2.09
N MET A 219 -22.16 -23.09 -1.59
CA MET A 219 -21.25 -23.91 -2.40
C MET A 219 -21.75 -25.35 -2.48
N PRO A 220 -21.94 -25.92 -3.69
CA PRO A 220 -22.30 -27.32 -3.86
C PRO A 220 -21.22 -28.25 -3.34
N GLN A 221 -21.60 -29.42 -2.82
CA GLN A 221 -20.64 -30.39 -2.25
C GLN A 221 -19.59 -30.84 -3.27
N ASN A 222 -19.98 -31.14 -4.52
CA ASN A 222 -19.06 -31.67 -5.54
C ASN A 222 -18.43 -30.58 -6.42
N ALA A 223 -18.27 -29.36 -5.89
CA ALA A 223 -17.68 -28.24 -6.62
C ALA A 223 -16.19 -28.12 -6.30
N THR A 224 -15.38 -27.73 -7.28
CA THR A 224 -13.96 -27.41 -7.11
C THR A 224 -13.61 -26.26 -8.03
N TYR A 225 -12.67 -25.41 -7.64
CA TYR A 225 -12.38 -24.17 -8.35
C TYR A 225 -11.08 -24.28 -9.12
N GLN A 226 -11.05 -23.80 -10.36
CA GLN A 226 -9.82 -23.72 -11.17
C GLN A 226 -9.12 -22.36 -11.03
N ALA A 227 -9.81 -21.38 -10.44
CA ALA A 227 -9.34 -20.02 -10.28
C ALA A 227 -9.73 -19.51 -8.89
N THR A 228 -8.87 -18.68 -8.31
CA THR A 228 -9.06 -18.12 -6.97
C THR A 228 -10.28 -17.19 -6.93
N GLU A 229 -10.55 -16.45 -8.01
CA GLU A 229 -11.63 -15.47 -8.12
C GLU A 229 -13.00 -16.12 -7.94
N ALA A 230 -13.20 -17.29 -8.56
CA ALA A 230 -14.45 -18.04 -8.43
C ALA A 230 -14.64 -18.56 -7.00
N TYR A 231 -13.56 -19.04 -6.36
CA TYR A 231 -13.60 -19.47 -4.97
C TYR A 231 -13.91 -18.30 -4.01
N VAL A 232 -13.22 -17.17 -4.19
CA VAL A 232 -13.40 -15.97 -3.37
C VAL A 232 -14.82 -15.40 -3.55
N SER A 233 -15.34 -15.35 -4.77
CA SER A 233 -16.71 -14.89 -5.04
C SER A 233 -17.76 -15.72 -4.32
N ASP A 234 -17.64 -17.05 -4.35
CA ASP A 234 -18.55 -17.93 -3.62
C ASP A 234 -18.39 -17.82 -2.10
N MET A 235 -17.16 -17.60 -1.62
CA MET A 235 -16.87 -17.31 -0.20
C MET A 235 -17.50 -16.00 0.25
N LEU A 236 -17.38 -14.93 -0.54
CA LEU A 236 -18.02 -13.65 -0.26
C LEU A 236 -19.55 -13.80 -0.25
N THR A 237 -20.11 -14.52 -1.22
CA THR A 237 -21.54 -14.83 -1.26
C THR A 237 -21.98 -15.64 -0.03
N PHE A 238 -21.17 -16.62 0.41
CA PHE A 238 -21.41 -17.38 1.63
C PHE A 238 -21.43 -16.47 2.86
N HIS A 239 -20.41 -15.63 3.01
CA HIS A 239 -20.31 -14.70 4.14
C HIS A 239 -21.41 -13.66 4.16
N ASP A 240 -21.79 -13.12 3.01
CA ASP A 240 -22.90 -12.18 2.88
C ASP A 240 -24.23 -12.83 3.29
N ARG A 241 -24.51 -14.03 2.78
CA ARG A 241 -25.72 -14.77 3.20
C ARG A 241 -25.67 -15.19 4.66
N SER A 242 -24.50 -15.55 5.18
CA SER A 242 -24.32 -15.86 6.60
C SER A 242 -24.55 -14.62 7.46
N PHE A 243 -24.07 -13.46 7.04
CA PHE A 243 -24.29 -12.18 7.71
C PHE A 243 -25.78 -11.85 7.70
N LEU A 244 -26.43 -11.84 6.53
CA LEU A 244 -27.85 -11.52 6.39
C LEU A 244 -28.78 -12.48 7.15
N ASN A 245 -28.36 -13.72 7.35
CA ASN A 245 -29.10 -14.71 8.13
C ASN A 245 -28.90 -14.56 9.66
N HIS A 246 -27.97 -13.70 10.10
CA HIS A 246 -27.75 -13.44 11.52
C HIS A 246 -28.89 -12.57 12.08
N PRO A 247 -29.48 -12.89 13.25
CA PRO A 247 -30.63 -12.16 13.80
C PRO A 247 -30.36 -10.68 14.14
N ASN A 248 -29.08 -10.30 14.23
CA ASN A 248 -28.64 -8.91 14.48
C ASN A 248 -28.18 -8.18 13.21
N ALA A 249 -28.32 -8.79 12.02
CA ALA A 249 -27.95 -8.13 10.78
C ALA A 249 -28.89 -6.96 10.51
N ARG A 250 -28.29 -5.77 10.41
CA ARG A 250 -28.97 -4.51 10.10
C ARG A 250 -28.56 -4.07 8.70
N PRO A 251 -29.44 -3.40 7.94
CA PRO A 251 -29.16 -3.04 6.56
C PRO A 251 -28.05 -1.98 6.50
N PHE A 252 -27.14 -2.14 5.54
CA PHE A 252 -26.27 -1.07 5.10
C PHE A 252 -27.03 -0.19 4.12
N ILE A 253 -26.93 1.12 4.28
CA ILE A 253 -27.53 2.11 3.39
C ILE A 253 -26.42 2.96 2.78
N LEU A 254 -26.65 3.46 1.57
CA LEU A 254 -25.74 4.40 0.92
C LEU A 254 -25.79 5.73 1.67
N GLN A 255 -24.66 6.20 2.18
CA GLN A 255 -24.55 7.43 2.95
C GLN A 255 -23.47 8.33 2.36
N HIS A 256 -23.73 9.64 2.33
CA HIS A 256 -22.77 10.65 1.90
C HIS A 256 -21.92 11.06 3.10
N THR A 257 -20.69 10.54 3.18
CA THR A 257 -19.88 10.72 4.39
C THR A 257 -19.31 12.13 4.52
N ASP A 258 -19.21 12.87 3.42
CA ASP A 258 -18.75 14.27 3.41
C ASP A 258 -19.84 15.27 3.03
N LEU A 259 -21.08 15.04 3.49
CA LEU A 259 -22.17 15.97 3.20
C LEU A 259 -22.12 17.18 4.15
N HIS A 260 -21.81 18.35 3.62
CA HIS A 260 -21.85 19.64 4.31
C HIS A 260 -22.44 20.74 3.44
N GLY A 261 -22.75 21.90 4.03
CA GLY A 261 -23.39 23.02 3.31
C GLY A 261 -22.67 23.45 2.02
N GLY A 262 -21.33 23.39 1.97
CA GLY A 262 -20.56 23.69 0.76
C GLY A 262 -20.81 22.75 -0.44
N ASN A 263 -21.42 21.58 -0.20
CA ASN A 263 -21.69 20.57 -1.24
C ASN A 263 -23.16 20.60 -1.69
N VAL A 264 -23.96 21.54 -1.18
CA VAL A 264 -25.40 21.65 -1.47
C VAL A 264 -25.70 23.01 -2.09
N PHE A 265 -26.16 23.01 -3.34
CA PHE A 265 -26.69 24.19 -4.00
C PHE A 265 -28.17 24.37 -3.70
N VAL A 266 -28.58 25.63 -3.54
CA VAL A 266 -29.96 26.02 -3.30
C VAL A 266 -30.37 27.18 -4.21
N ASP A 267 -31.67 27.34 -4.46
CA ASP A 267 -32.25 28.53 -5.11
C ASP A 267 -32.54 29.66 -4.09
N ASP A 268 -33.14 30.75 -4.56
CA ASP A 268 -33.47 31.93 -3.74
C ASP A 268 -34.49 31.61 -2.62
N GLU A 269 -35.26 30.54 -2.79
CA GLU A 269 -36.24 30.03 -1.82
C GLU A 269 -35.68 28.91 -0.92
N TRP A 270 -34.36 28.63 -0.98
CA TRP A 270 -33.67 27.58 -0.24
C TRP A 270 -34.05 26.14 -0.61
N ASN A 271 -34.68 25.92 -1.77
CA ASN A 271 -34.89 24.56 -2.26
C ASN A 271 -33.56 23.98 -2.75
N VAL A 272 -33.28 22.73 -2.40
CA VAL A 272 -32.07 22.03 -2.87
C VAL A 272 -32.16 21.82 -4.39
N THR A 273 -31.23 22.42 -5.13
CA THR A 273 -31.16 22.30 -6.60
C THR A 273 -30.17 21.26 -7.05
N CYS A 274 -29.06 21.07 -6.32
CA CYS A 274 -28.01 20.12 -6.65
C CYS A 274 -27.17 19.73 -5.42
N ILE A 275 -26.68 18.49 -5.38
CA ILE A 275 -25.65 18.02 -4.45
C ILE A 275 -24.44 17.59 -5.27
N ILE A 276 -23.26 18.08 -4.90
CA ILE A 276 -21.99 17.79 -5.58
C ILE A 276 -21.04 17.02 -4.67
N ASP A 277 -19.86 16.66 -5.18
CA ASP A 277 -18.77 16.05 -4.41
C ASP A 277 -19.09 14.64 -3.85
N LEU A 278 -19.61 13.79 -4.74
CA LEU A 278 -20.17 12.47 -4.41
C LEU A 278 -19.14 11.35 -4.21
N GLU A 279 -17.84 11.65 -4.31
CA GLU A 279 -16.75 10.67 -4.29
C GLU A 279 -16.61 9.93 -2.94
N TRP A 280 -17.22 10.47 -1.88
CA TRP A 280 -17.24 9.90 -0.53
C TRP A 280 -18.59 9.26 -0.14
N LEU A 281 -19.37 8.81 -1.12
CA LEU A 281 -20.54 7.94 -0.89
C LEU A 281 -20.10 6.50 -0.59
N CYS A 282 -20.60 5.91 0.49
CA CYS A 282 -20.34 4.51 0.79
C CYS A 282 -21.50 3.82 1.52
N ALA A 283 -21.57 2.49 1.41
CA ALA A 283 -22.56 1.69 2.11
C ALA A 283 -22.13 1.50 3.57
N LEU A 284 -22.91 2.06 4.50
CA LEU A 284 -22.62 2.05 5.94
C LEU A 284 -23.83 1.56 6.75
N PRO A 285 -23.63 1.03 7.96
CA PRO A 285 -24.74 0.60 8.82
C PRO A 285 -25.77 1.72 8.99
N ALA A 286 -27.06 1.41 8.91
CA ALA A 286 -28.10 2.43 9.05
C ALA A 286 -27.99 3.23 10.36
N GLU A 287 -27.46 2.62 11.42
CA GLU A 287 -27.20 3.25 12.72
C GLU A 287 -26.15 4.35 12.68
N SER A 288 -25.27 4.34 11.67
CA SER A 288 -24.19 5.31 11.51
C SER A 288 -24.60 6.59 10.77
N ILE A 289 -25.88 6.71 10.40
CA ILE A 289 -26.40 7.87 9.68
C ILE A 289 -26.04 9.17 10.40
N LYS A 290 -25.40 10.08 9.67
CA LYS A 290 -24.86 11.31 10.23
C LYS A 290 -25.97 12.33 10.44
N LEU A 291 -26.01 12.89 11.66
CA LEU A 291 -26.72 14.14 11.89
C LEU A 291 -25.89 15.31 11.31
N PRO A 292 -26.53 16.26 10.62
CA PRO A 292 -25.85 17.39 9.98
C PRO A 292 -25.36 18.43 11.01
N VAL A 293 -24.24 18.13 11.68
CA VAL A 293 -23.61 19.00 12.70
C VAL A 293 -23.27 20.39 12.12
N TRP A 294 -22.99 20.46 10.82
CA TRP A 294 -22.67 21.69 10.11
C TRP A 294 -23.80 22.73 10.11
N PHE A 295 -25.06 22.39 10.42
CA PHE A 295 -26.15 23.38 10.53
C PHE A 295 -25.93 24.45 11.59
N ILE A 296 -25.09 24.20 12.59
CA ILE A 296 -24.73 25.19 13.60
C ILE A 296 -23.33 25.78 13.39
N CYS A 297 -22.68 25.47 12.27
CA CYS A 297 -21.32 25.92 11.93
C CYS A 297 -20.29 25.58 13.02
N ARG A 298 -20.33 24.32 13.49
CA ARG A 298 -19.42 23.77 14.50
C ARG A 298 -18.88 22.42 14.08
N GLY A 299 -17.68 22.11 14.57
CA GLY A 299 -17.12 20.75 14.56
C GLY A 299 -17.75 19.87 15.65
N ILE A 300 -17.61 18.55 15.50
CA ILE A 300 -18.11 17.56 16.48
C ILE A 300 -17.46 17.79 17.86
N ASP A 301 -16.16 18.11 17.88
CA ASP A 301 -15.37 18.41 19.08
C ASP A 301 -15.81 19.69 19.81
N GLN A 302 -16.65 20.51 19.17
CA GLN A 302 -17.18 21.76 19.72
C GLN A 302 -18.60 21.63 20.28
N LEU A 303 -19.20 20.43 20.24
CA LEU A 303 -20.58 20.18 20.68
C LEU A 303 -20.73 20.11 22.21
N VAL A 304 -20.32 21.17 22.90
CA VAL A 304 -20.39 21.31 24.36
C VAL A 304 -21.20 22.54 24.76
N GLY A 305 -21.68 22.59 26.01
CA GLY A 305 -22.36 23.77 26.57
C GLY A 305 -23.55 24.25 25.72
N GLU A 306 -23.55 25.54 25.37
CA GLU A 306 -24.63 26.17 24.58
C GLU A 306 -24.74 25.62 23.15
N ASP A 307 -23.61 25.28 22.52
CA ASP A 307 -23.60 24.71 21.16
C ASP A 307 -24.24 23.31 21.14
N LEU A 308 -24.11 22.52 22.22
CA LEU A 308 -24.83 21.26 22.39
C LEU A 308 -26.34 21.46 22.51
N VAL A 309 -26.78 22.49 23.24
CA VAL A 309 -28.20 22.83 23.38
C VAL A 309 -28.77 23.23 22.01
N ARG A 310 -28.05 24.07 21.26
CA ARG A 310 -28.45 24.48 19.91
C ARG A 310 -28.51 23.30 18.95
N PHE A 311 -27.52 22.41 18.98
CA PHE A 311 -27.49 21.22 18.14
C PHE A 311 -28.67 20.28 18.42
N ARG A 312 -29.08 20.11 19.70
CA ARG A 312 -30.25 19.30 20.06
C ARG A 312 -31.53 19.78 19.37
N LEU A 313 -31.76 21.09 19.34
CA LEU A 313 -32.94 21.66 18.67
C LEU A 313 -32.94 21.34 17.17
N ILE A 314 -31.81 21.59 16.49
CA ILE A 314 -31.67 21.31 15.06
C ILE A 314 -31.81 19.81 14.75
N LYS A 315 -31.24 18.95 15.60
CA LYS A 315 -31.39 17.49 15.50
C LYS A 315 -32.86 17.09 15.56
N ASP A 316 -33.61 17.62 16.53
CA ASP A 316 -35.03 17.30 16.71
C ASP A 316 -35.86 17.75 15.50
N ASP A 317 -35.60 18.94 14.96
CA ASP A 317 -36.24 19.46 13.75
C ASP A 317 -35.91 18.58 12.53
N PHE A 318 -34.63 18.25 12.31
CA PHE A 318 -34.18 17.38 11.22
C PHE A 318 -34.82 15.99 11.30
N THR A 319 -34.83 15.39 12.49
CA THR A 319 -35.41 14.06 12.72
C THR A 319 -36.93 14.07 12.45
N SER A 320 -37.62 15.16 12.79
CA SER A 320 -39.05 15.33 12.55
C SER A 320 -39.37 15.56 11.06
N ALA A 321 -38.51 16.28 10.35
CA ALA A 321 -38.63 16.44 8.89
C ALA A 321 -38.42 15.09 8.18
N LEU A 322 -37.38 14.35 8.55
CA LEU A 322 -37.10 13.02 8.01
C LEU A 322 -38.27 12.04 8.22
N GLU A 323 -38.88 12.03 9.40
CA GLU A 323 -40.05 11.19 9.67
C GLU A 323 -41.24 11.50 8.73
N LYS A 324 -41.48 12.77 8.41
CA LYS A 324 -42.53 13.17 7.46
C LYS A 324 -42.22 12.69 6.04
N GLU A 325 -40.98 12.83 5.60
CA GLU A 325 -40.53 12.37 4.28
C GLU A 325 -40.59 10.84 4.17
N GLU A 326 -40.20 10.11 5.21
CA GLU A 326 -40.32 8.64 5.26
C GLU A 326 -41.76 8.16 5.09
N GLN A 327 -42.70 8.84 5.75
CA GLN A 327 -44.13 8.55 5.63
C GLN A 327 -44.67 8.86 4.23
N ALA A 328 -44.24 9.97 3.63
CA ALA A 328 -44.65 10.37 2.28
C ALA A 328 -44.08 9.46 1.19
N ALA A 329 -42.82 9.03 1.33
CA ALA A 329 -42.11 8.21 0.35
C ALA A 329 -42.36 6.69 0.49
N ALA A 330 -43.14 6.26 1.50
CA ALA A 330 -43.31 4.85 1.88
C ALA A 330 -41.96 4.11 2.02
N ALA A 331 -41.00 4.76 2.68
CA ALA A 331 -39.64 4.24 2.82
C ALA A 331 -39.63 2.89 3.55
N CYS A 332 -38.81 1.94 3.07
CA CYS A 332 -38.70 0.60 3.65
C CYS A 332 -37.96 0.58 5.00
N LEU A 333 -37.19 1.62 5.35
CA LEU A 333 -36.41 1.70 6.58
C LEU A 333 -36.77 2.95 7.40
N PRO A 334 -37.05 2.80 8.71
CA PRO A 334 -37.39 3.92 9.59
C PRO A 334 -36.13 4.60 10.13
N LEU A 335 -35.42 5.38 9.31
CA LEU A 335 -34.17 6.06 9.69
C LEU A 335 -34.39 7.08 10.82
N SER A 336 -35.53 7.78 10.83
CA SER A 336 -35.91 8.70 11.90
C SER A 336 -35.96 8.02 13.26
N ARG A 337 -36.48 6.78 13.32
CA ARG A 337 -36.50 5.96 14.53
C ARG A 337 -35.10 5.55 14.95
N ILE A 338 -34.27 5.10 14.01
CA ILE A 338 -32.88 4.72 14.26
C ILE A 338 -32.09 5.90 14.83
N LEU A 339 -32.27 7.11 14.28
CA LEU A 339 -31.66 8.34 14.78
C LEU A 339 -32.04 8.66 16.22
N ARG A 340 -33.32 8.49 16.61
CA ARG A 340 -33.77 8.70 17.99
C ARG A 340 -33.17 7.67 18.94
N GLU A 341 -33.26 6.38 18.61
CA GLU A 341 -32.70 5.30 19.43
C GLU A 341 -31.17 5.45 19.60
N SER A 342 -30.47 5.84 18.53
CA SER A 342 -29.02 6.13 18.55
C SER A 342 -28.66 7.30 19.46
N TRP A 343 -29.47 8.38 19.44
CA TRP A 343 -29.26 9.54 20.30
C TRP A 343 -29.52 9.23 21.77
N GLU A 344 -30.66 8.58 22.07
CA GLU A 344 -31.10 8.24 23.42
C GLU A 344 -30.15 7.25 24.11
N SER A 345 -29.73 6.21 23.39
CA SER A 345 -28.73 5.26 23.88
C SER A 345 -27.34 5.87 24.02
N GLY A 346 -27.04 6.92 23.24
CA GLY A 346 -25.72 7.51 23.14
C GLY A 346 -24.82 6.94 22.06
N ALA A 347 -25.30 5.98 21.27
CA ALA A 347 -24.56 5.43 20.14
C ALA A 347 -24.13 6.50 19.12
N THR A 348 -24.86 7.62 19.01
CA THR A 348 -24.44 8.77 18.17
C THR A 348 -23.03 9.24 18.50
N TRP A 349 -22.65 9.28 19.78
CA TRP A 349 -21.32 9.73 20.20
C TRP A 349 -20.24 8.73 19.79
N PHE A 350 -20.53 7.44 19.86
CA PHE A 350 -19.64 6.41 19.32
C PHE A 350 -19.40 6.63 17.82
N TRP A 351 -20.47 6.77 17.02
CA TRP A 351 -20.34 7.00 15.58
C TRP A 351 -19.59 8.29 15.26
N PHE A 352 -19.86 9.38 15.97
CA PHE A 352 -19.12 10.64 15.86
C PHE A 352 -17.62 10.47 16.11
N SER A 353 -17.23 9.64 17.09
CA SER A 353 -15.82 9.35 17.38
C SER A 353 -15.13 8.53 16.27
N VAL A 354 -15.86 7.66 15.58
CA VAL A 354 -15.34 6.88 14.44
C VAL A 354 -15.03 7.80 13.25
N TYR A 355 -15.83 8.84 13.04
CA TYR A 355 -15.71 9.74 11.88
C TYR A 355 -14.78 10.95 12.09
N SER A 356 -14.35 11.22 13.32
CA SER A 356 -13.46 12.34 13.59
C SER A 356 -12.44 11.95 14.66
N LEU A 357 -11.23 11.63 14.21
CA LEU A 357 -10.09 11.30 15.08
C LEU A 357 -9.77 12.44 16.06
N ASN A 358 -9.85 13.69 15.59
CA ASN A 358 -9.68 14.87 16.43
C ASN A 358 -10.77 14.94 17.50
N ALA A 359 -12.03 14.65 17.14
CA ALA A 359 -13.13 14.66 18.08
C ALA A 359 -13.17 13.44 18.99
N ALA A 360 -12.59 12.29 18.61
CA ALA A 360 -12.68 11.05 19.38
C ALA A 360 -12.24 11.24 20.84
N VAL A 361 -11.18 12.00 21.08
CA VAL A 361 -10.67 12.30 22.42
C VAL A 361 -11.67 13.14 23.23
N TYR A 362 -12.27 14.16 22.61
CA TYR A 362 -13.24 15.05 23.25
C TYR A 362 -14.60 14.38 23.41
N VAL A 363 -15.04 13.58 22.44
CA VAL A 363 -16.30 12.85 22.51
C VAL A 363 -16.26 11.79 23.61
N VAL A 364 -15.14 11.07 23.73
CA VAL A 364 -14.95 10.14 24.85
C VAL A 364 -14.94 10.90 26.18
N GLN A 365 -14.13 11.94 26.30
CA GLN A 365 -13.96 12.71 27.55
C GLN A 365 -15.22 13.47 27.98
N ASP A 366 -15.91 14.13 27.05
CA ASP A 366 -16.93 15.14 27.33
C ASP A 366 -18.36 14.61 27.14
N HIS A 367 -18.55 13.46 26.47
CA HIS A 367 -19.88 12.91 26.17
C HIS A 367 -20.10 11.44 26.55
N ILE A 368 -19.05 10.62 26.56
CA ILE A 368 -19.15 9.20 26.94
C ILE A 368 -18.83 9.02 28.42
N VAL A 369 -17.65 9.43 28.88
CA VAL A 369 -17.19 9.29 30.28
C VAL A 369 -18.20 9.88 31.29
N PRO A 370 -18.80 11.07 31.07
CA PRO A 370 -19.76 11.67 32.01
C PRO A 370 -21.04 10.84 32.24
N LYS A 371 -21.36 9.90 31.33
CA LYS A 371 -22.50 8.98 31.50
C LYS A 371 -22.22 7.89 32.54
N PHE A 372 -20.96 7.59 32.80
CA PHE A 372 -20.52 6.51 33.68
C PHE A 372 -19.85 7.02 34.96
N THR A 373 -19.23 8.20 34.94
CA THR A 373 -18.57 8.81 36.11
C THR A 373 -18.54 10.35 36.05
N LYS A 374 -18.44 11.02 37.21
CA LYS A 374 -18.36 12.49 37.32
C LYS A 374 -16.92 13.03 37.44
N GLU A 375 -15.92 12.15 37.46
CA GLU A 375 -14.52 12.55 37.54
C GLU A 375 -13.99 12.96 36.15
N THR A 376 -13.61 14.23 36.00
CA THR A 376 -13.03 14.75 34.75
C THR A 376 -11.56 14.34 34.67
N THR A 377 -11.28 13.24 34.00
CA THR A 377 -9.92 12.72 33.78
C THR A 377 -9.12 13.60 32.84
N LYS A 378 -7.80 13.70 33.07
CA LYS A 378 -6.77 14.26 32.17
C LYS A 378 -6.59 13.41 30.90
N PHE A 379 -7.69 13.00 30.28
CA PHE A 379 -7.74 11.94 29.27
C PHE A 379 -6.76 12.21 28.12
N LYS A 380 -6.60 13.47 27.69
CA LYS A 380 -5.59 13.91 26.72
C LYS A 380 -4.14 13.61 27.12
N GLU A 381 -3.77 13.83 28.37
CA GLU A 381 -2.39 13.60 28.86
C GLU A 381 -2.08 12.11 28.98
N VAL A 382 -3.10 11.30 29.25
CA VAL A 382 -2.96 9.85 29.44
C VAL A 382 -3.38 9.04 28.21
N MET A 383 -3.81 9.68 27.11
CA MET A 383 -4.36 8.98 25.93
C MET A 383 -3.35 7.99 25.34
N HIS A 384 -2.07 8.34 25.30
CA HIS A 384 -0.99 7.46 24.88
C HIS A 384 -0.92 6.17 25.72
N GLN A 385 -1.27 6.24 27.01
CA GLN A 385 -1.31 5.09 27.92
C GLN A 385 -2.39 4.06 27.55
N PHE A 386 -3.38 4.45 26.75
CA PHE A 386 -4.42 3.55 26.24
C PHE A 386 -4.05 2.85 24.93
N TRP A 387 -2.92 3.17 24.28
CA TRP A 387 -2.45 2.45 23.08
C TRP A 387 -2.03 1.01 23.39
N GLY A 388 -1.68 0.74 24.64
CA GLY A 388 -1.40 -0.58 25.15
C GLY A 388 -0.84 -0.51 26.57
N PRO A 389 -1.01 -1.56 27.38
CA PRO A 389 -0.30 -1.66 28.66
C PRO A 389 1.22 -1.49 28.44
N GLY A 390 1.86 -0.61 29.21
CA GLY A 390 3.31 -0.44 29.18
C GLY A 390 3.87 0.42 28.02
N VAL A 391 3.10 1.38 27.49
CA VAL A 391 3.55 2.22 26.38
C VAL A 391 4.83 3.03 26.67
N ALA A 392 5.04 3.45 27.92
CA ALA A 392 6.21 4.23 28.31
C ALA A 392 7.47 3.36 28.19
N GLU A 393 7.37 2.10 28.60
CA GLU A 393 8.40 1.08 28.46
C GLU A 393 8.69 0.80 26.98
N VAL A 394 7.66 0.76 26.11
CA VAL A 394 7.86 0.61 24.65
C VAL A 394 8.64 1.79 24.07
N ILE A 395 8.32 3.03 24.47
CA ILE A 395 9.03 4.23 24.00
C ILE A 395 10.49 4.20 24.46
N GLN A 396 10.73 3.92 25.74
CA GLN A 396 12.08 3.80 26.29
C GLN A 396 12.88 2.67 25.61
N ALA A 397 12.24 1.52 25.39
CA ALA A 397 12.85 0.40 24.66
C ALA A 397 13.22 0.81 23.23
N LYS A 398 12.38 1.57 22.52
CA LYS A 398 12.68 2.01 21.15
C LYS A 398 13.82 3.03 21.05
N LEU A 399 13.95 3.90 22.05
CA LEU A 399 15.10 4.81 22.13
C LEU A 399 16.40 4.03 22.39
N ALA A 400 16.36 3.04 23.30
CA ALA A 400 17.48 2.16 23.57
C ALA A 400 17.85 1.26 22.36
N ASP A 401 16.86 0.69 21.67
CA ASP A 401 17.04 -0.09 20.42
C ASP A 401 17.82 0.76 19.38
N LYS A 402 17.45 2.04 19.25
CA LYS A 402 18.12 2.95 18.30
C LYS A 402 19.58 3.20 18.69
N GLU A 403 19.84 3.47 19.96
CA GLU A 403 21.21 3.71 20.43
C GLU A 403 22.10 2.48 20.22
N ALA A 404 21.60 1.29 20.56
CA ALA A 404 22.29 0.02 20.32
C ALA A 404 22.54 -0.22 18.82
N TYR A 405 21.56 0.06 17.96
CA TYR A 405 21.72 -0.03 16.50
C TYR A 405 22.82 0.91 15.98
N ASP A 406 22.84 2.17 16.43
CA ASP A 406 23.86 3.14 16.02
C ASP A 406 25.27 2.72 16.49
N GLU A 407 25.39 2.08 17.66
CA GLU A 407 26.65 1.52 18.16
C GLU A 407 27.13 0.32 17.33
N GLU A 408 26.23 -0.59 16.97
CA GLU A 408 26.55 -1.75 16.13
C GLU A 408 27.07 -1.32 14.76
N ILE A 409 26.43 -0.32 14.14
CA ILE A 409 26.92 0.31 12.91
C ILE A 409 28.35 0.82 13.11
N ARG A 410 28.61 1.65 14.14
CA ARG A 410 29.96 2.19 14.38
C ARG A 410 31.01 1.08 14.57
N LYS A 411 30.65 0.00 15.28
CA LYS A 411 31.52 -1.15 15.52
C LYS A 411 31.90 -1.86 14.22
N LEU A 412 30.95 -2.09 13.31
CA LEU A 412 31.22 -2.72 12.00
C LEU A 412 32.21 -1.90 11.17
N PHE A 413 32.19 -0.57 11.29
CA PHE A 413 33.11 0.33 10.62
C PHE A 413 34.42 0.59 11.40
N GLY A 414 34.62 -0.04 12.55
CA GLY A 414 35.81 0.16 13.39
C GLY A 414 35.90 1.56 14.03
N LYS A 415 34.78 2.28 14.14
CA LYS A 415 34.73 3.62 14.76
C LYS A 415 34.48 3.52 16.28
N PRO A 416 35.03 4.46 17.06
CA PRO A 416 34.78 4.52 18.49
C PRO A 416 33.29 4.77 18.79
N ALA A 417 32.83 4.25 19.93
CA ALA A 417 31.50 4.54 20.45
C ALA A 417 31.32 6.06 20.68
N ARG A 418 30.07 6.52 20.66
CA ARG A 418 29.76 7.93 20.93
C ARG A 418 30.24 8.28 22.35
N PRO A 419 30.95 9.40 22.58
CA PRO A 419 31.31 9.81 23.93
C PRO A 419 30.05 10.14 24.73
N GLU A 420 29.95 9.60 25.96
CA GLU A 420 28.80 9.71 26.88
C GLU A 420 28.39 11.16 27.26
N SER A 421 29.15 12.18 26.84
CA SER A 421 28.95 13.58 27.25
C SER A 421 28.34 14.49 26.18
N ALA A 422 27.70 13.95 25.15
CA ALA A 422 27.00 14.74 24.13
C ALA A 422 25.48 14.50 24.17
N GLU A 423 24.82 14.95 25.23
CA GLU A 423 23.38 15.24 25.20
C GLU A 423 23.15 16.38 24.20
N GLU A 424 22.94 16.05 22.93
CA GLU A 424 22.13 16.92 22.08
C GLU A 424 20.67 16.64 22.47
N GLY A 425 20.02 17.64 23.07
CA GLY A 425 18.57 17.67 23.15
C GLY A 425 17.95 17.48 21.76
N PRO A 426 16.65 17.14 21.66
CA PRO A 426 16.01 16.91 20.38
C PRO A 426 16.31 18.10 19.47
N ALA A 427 16.94 17.83 18.33
CA ALA A 427 17.16 18.85 17.31
C ALA A 427 15.82 19.58 17.11
N PRO A 428 15.78 20.92 17.15
CA PRO A 428 14.55 21.63 16.84
C PRO A 428 14.09 21.09 15.49
N ALA A 429 12.84 20.65 15.41
CA ALA A 429 12.23 20.29 14.15
C ALA A 429 12.55 21.42 13.17
N GLU A 430 13.46 21.17 12.23
CA GLU A 430 13.66 22.09 11.13
C GLU A 430 12.29 22.29 10.54
N LYS A 431 11.83 23.54 10.53
CA LYS A 431 10.69 23.92 9.69
C LYS A 431 10.99 23.31 8.33
N VAL A 432 10.20 22.34 7.92
CA VAL A 432 10.15 21.88 6.55
C VAL A 432 9.80 23.12 5.73
N SER A 433 10.84 23.82 5.26
CA SER A 433 10.72 24.71 4.12
C SER A 433 10.30 23.82 2.97
N ALA A 434 9.19 24.18 2.34
CA ALA A 434 8.74 23.58 1.09
C ALA A 434 9.94 23.37 0.14
N PRO A 435 9.96 22.28 -0.63
CA PRO A 435 11.06 22.00 -1.55
C PRO A 435 11.25 23.21 -2.47
N THR A 436 12.49 23.70 -2.53
CA THR A 436 12.93 24.70 -3.47
C THR A 436 12.64 24.16 -4.87
N GLU A 437 11.68 24.79 -5.56
CA GLU A 437 11.45 24.53 -6.97
C GLU A 437 12.78 24.74 -7.72
N GLY A 438 13.15 23.74 -8.52
CA GLY A 438 14.25 23.85 -9.46
C GLY A 438 13.98 24.99 -10.46
N PRO A 439 15.02 25.44 -11.19
CA PRO A 439 14.91 26.60 -12.05
C PRO A 439 13.85 26.37 -13.14
N ALA A 440 12.93 27.33 -13.25
CA ALA A 440 11.90 27.39 -14.27
C ALA A 440 12.51 27.33 -15.68
N PRO A 441 11.87 26.65 -16.65
CA PRO A 441 12.21 26.79 -18.06
C PRO A 441 11.90 28.21 -18.55
N ALA A 442 12.71 28.65 -19.51
CA ALA A 442 12.79 30.01 -20.03
C ALA A 442 11.47 30.58 -20.57
N GLU A 443 11.32 31.89 -20.42
CA GLU A 443 10.26 32.75 -20.95
C GLU A 443 10.12 32.65 -22.48
N GLU A 444 8.89 32.42 -22.95
CA GLU A 444 8.43 32.93 -24.25
C GLU A 444 7.23 33.86 -24.02
N GLY A 445 7.41 35.14 -24.36
CA GLY A 445 6.40 35.96 -25.04
C GLY A 445 5.19 36.47 -24.25
N SER A 446 5.31 37.70 -23.76
CA SER A 446 4.22 38.52 -23.20
C SER A 446 3.13 38.86 -24.25
N VAL A 447 1.86 38.78 -23.87
CA VAL A 447 0.73 39.48 -24.52
C VAL A 447 -0.19 40.06 -23.43
N PRO A 448 -0.58 41.35 -23.47
CA PRO A 448 -1.22 42.03 -22.35
C PRO A 448 -2.73 41.78 -22.27
N THR A 449 -3.23 41.81 -21.04
CA THR A 449 -4.63 41.73 -20.63
C THR A 449 -5.41 43.01 -20.97
N GLU A 450 -6.50 42.87 -21.74
CA GLU A 450 -7.62 43.84 -21.77
C GLU A 450 -8.85 43.17 -21.14
N GLY A 451 -9.50 43.86 -20.19
CA GLY A 451 -10.72 43.42 -19.53
C GLY A 451 -11.98 43.60 -20.40
N PRO A 452 -13.12 42.96 -20.05
CA PRO A 452 -14.30 43.02 -20.90
C PRO A 452 -15.06 44.34 -20.69
N ALA A 453 -15.36 45.01 -21.79
CA ALA A 453 -16.34 46.09 -21.90
C ALA A 453 -17.65 45.53 -22.53
N PRO A 454 -18.80 46.24 -22.40
CA PRO A 454 -20.14 45.65 -22.40
C PRO A 454 -20.67 45.30 -23.81
N ALA A 455 -21.62 44.37 -23.85
CA ALA A 455 -22.30 43.95 -25.09
C ALA A 455 -23.38 44.98 -25.50
N GLU A 456 -23.26 45.51 -26.72
CA GLU A 456 -24.33 46.19 -27.46
C GLU A 456 -25.04 45.23 -28.45
N GLU A 457 -26.30 45.55 -28.75
CA GLU A 457 -27.30 44.75 -29.46
C GLU A 457 -27.08 44.60 -30.99
N GLY A 458 -27.33 43.38 -31.49
CA GLY A 458 -27.99 43.06 -32.78
C GLY A 458 -27.21 43.23 -34.10
N PRO A 459 -27.67 42.66 -35.25
CA PRO A 459 -29.00 42.07 -35.51
C PRO A 459 -29.01 40.64 -36.11
N ALA A 460 -30.25 40.14 -36.22
CA ALA A 460 -30.74 38.83 -36.64
C ALA A 460 -30.15 38.20 -37.91
N LEU A 461 -30.04 36.87 -37.90
CA LEU A 461 -30.03 36.02 -39.10
C LEU A 461 -31.02 34.86 -38.97
N THR A 462 -31.68 34.62 -40.08
CA THR A 462 -32.95 33.92 -40.32
C THR A 462 -32.87 32.39 -40.31
N GLU A 463 -34.00 31.78 -39.96
CA GLU A 463 -34.28 30.34 -39.93
C GLU A 463 -34.05 29.62 -41.28
N GLY A 464 -33.60 28.36 -41.19
CA GLY A 464 -33.61 27.36 -42.26
C GLY A 464 -34.03 25.99 -41.69
N PRO A 465 -34.69 25.12 -42.47
CA PRO A 465 -35.63 24.14 -41.94
C PRO A 465 -34.99 22.82 -41.48
N ALA A 466 -35.63 22.20 -40.48
CA ALA A 466 -35.31 20.88 -39.95
C ALA A 466 -35.67 19.73 -40.93
N PRO A 467 -34.88 18.64 -40.99
CA PRO A 467 -35.31 17.41 -41.66
C PRO A 467 -35.90 16.40 -40.67
N ALA A 468 -36.94 15.73 -41.18
CA ALA A 468 -37.81 14.76 -40.54
C ALA A 468 -37.12 13.43 -40.15
N GLY A 469 -37.71 12.76 -39.16
CA GLY A 469 -37.23 11.49 -38.62
C GLY A 469 -37.80 10.21 -39.24
N MET A 470 -37.27 9.11 -38.69
CA MET A 470 -37.68 7.69 -38.68
C MET A 470 -37.35 6.79 -39.90
N PRO A 471 -37.27 5.44 -39.71
CA PRO A 471 -37.38 4.63 -38.47
C PRO A 471 -36.25 3.59 -38.26
N ARG A 472 -36.24 3.01 -37.05
CA ARG A 472 -35.51 1.79 -36.67
C ARG A 472 -36.26 0.55 -37.20
N SER A 473 -35.50 -0.42 -37.67
CA SER A 473 -35.97 -1.75 -38.07
C SER A 473 -35.65 -2.80 -36.98
N ASP A 474 -36.73 -3.46 -36.55
CA ASP A 474 -36.93 -4.81 -35.97
C ASP A 474 -35.82 -5.53 -35.19
#